data_AF-A0A090FXY8-F1
#
_entry.id   AF-A0A090FXY8-F1
#
_cell.length_a   1.000
_cell.length_b   1.000
_cell.length_c   1.000
_cell.angle_alpha   90.00
_cell.angle_beta   90.00
_cell.angle_gamma   90.00
#
_symmetry.space_group_name_H-M   'P 1'
#
loop_
_entity.id
_entity.type
_entity.pdbx_description
1 polymer ?
#
loop_
_entity_poly.entity_id
_entity_poly.type
_entity_poly.pdbx_seq_one_letter_code
_entity_poly.pdbx_strand_id
1 'polypeptide(L)' 'MRRFREMTTETAGFYNTVGFNDDTRAFPSIPARHDVARRVDCAFLARLVAERRLREDEAHELAGELAYTLAKKAYRL' A
#
# COMPACT_ATOMS: atom_id res chain seq x y z
N MET A 1 1.44 -9.69 -2.26
CA MET A 1 1.08 -8.25 -2.21
C MET A 1 0.43 -7.77 -3.50
N ARG A 2 1.06 -7.91 -4.68
CA ARG A 2 0.43 -7.53 -5.97
C ARG A 2 -0.94 -8.17 -6.23
N ARG A 3 -1.05 -9.50 -6.10
CA ARG A 3 -2.34 -10.21 -6.28
C ARG A 3 -3.45 -9.72 -5.34
N PHE A 4 -3.10 -9.36 -4.11
CA PHE A 4 -4.05 -8.79 -3.17
C PHE A 4 -4.60 -7.47 -3.74
N ARG A 5 -3.72 -6.53 -4.12
CA ARG A 5 -4.12 -5.25 -4.73
C ARG A 5 -4.99 -5.42 -5.98
N GLU A 6 -4.64 -6.35 -6.86
CA GLU A 6 -5.40 -6.60 -8.10
C GLU A 6 -6.81 -7.15 -7.83
N MET A 7 -6.99 -8.00 -6.82
CA MET A 7 -8.28 -8.65 -6.57
C MET A 7 -9.19 -7.89 -5.59
N THR A 8 -8.65 -7.08 -4.68
CA THR A 8 -9.46 -6.40 -3.65
C THR A 8 -9.78 -4.94 -3.96
N THR A 9 -8.91 -4.22 -4.67
CA THR A 9 -9.04 -2.76 -4.82
C THR A 9 -10.32 -2.35 -5.54
N GLU A 10 -10.79 -3.12 -6.51
CA GLU A 10 -11.95 -2.72 -7.32
C GLU A 10 -13.27 -2.71 -6.52
N THR A 11 -13.41 -3.58 -5.53
CA THR A 11 -14.61 -3.64 -4.68
C THR A 11 -14.40 -2.92 -3.34
N ALA A 12 -13.28 -3.15 -2.68
CA ALA A 12 -13.03 -2.58 -1.36
C ALA A 12 -12.55 -1.12 -1.44
N GLY A 13 -11.90 -0.72 -2.54
CA GLY A 13 -11.13 0.52 -2.59
C GLY A 13 -9.90 0.47 -1.67
N PHE A 14 -9.13 1.55 -1.67
CA PHE A 14 -7.91 1.65 -0.84
C PHE A 14 -8.23 1.90 0.64
N TYR A 15 -9.23 2.73 0.92
CA TYR A 15 -9.56 3.22 2.27
C TYR A 15 -10.26 2.20 3.17
N ASN A 16 -10.71 1.07 2.62
CA ASN A 16 -11.16 -0.08 3.41
C ASN A 16 -10.03 -1.10 3.65
N THR A 17 -8.78 -0.77 3.31
CA THR A 17 -7.58 -1.54 3.67
C THR A 17 -6.82 -0.86 4.80
N VAL A 18 -5.93 -1.60 5.47
CA VAL A 18 -5.25 -1.14 6.69
C VAL A 18 -3.74 -0.86 6.51
N GLY A 19 -3.24 -0.87 5.28
CA GLY A 19 -1.80 -0.77 4.99
C GLY A 19 -1.08 -2.11 5.09
N PHE A 20 0.11 -2.13 5.72
CA PHE A 20 0.98 -3.31 5.81
C PHE A 20 1.53 -3.52 7.22
N ASN A 21 1.57 -4.78 7.65
CA ASN A 21 2.27 -5.25 8.86
C ASN A 21 3.27 -6.35 8.47
N ASP A 22 4.47 -6.33 9.05
CA ASP A 22 5.55 -7.27 8.69
C ASP A 22 5.36 -8.69 9.22
N ASP A 23 4.60 -8.84 10.31
CA ASP A 23 4.28 -10.11 11.01
C ASP A 23 5.49 -11.05 11.10
N THR A 24 6.57 -10.55 11.71
CA THR A 24 7.81 -11.31 11.81
C THR A 24 8.40 -11.35 13.21
N ARG A 25 9.03 -12.48 13.55
CA ARG A 25 9.92 -12.59 14.71
C ARG A 25 11.36 -12.17 14.37
N ALA A 26 11.70 -11.97 13.10
CA ALA A 26 13.04 -11.63 12.65
C ALA A 26 13.22 -10.11 12.58
N PHE A 27 13.61 -9.50 13.71
CA PHE A 27 13.78 -8.04 13.85
C PHE A 27 14.61 -7.38 12.73
N PRO A 28 15.77 -7.92 12.29
CA PRO A 28 16.55 -7.30 11.22
C PRO A 28 15.84 -7.26 9.87
N SER A 29 14.81 -8.08 9.67
CA SER A 29 14.06 -8.15 8.42
C SER A 29 12.93 -7.12 8.31
N ILE A 30 12.54 -6.47 9.41
CA ILE A 30 11.47 -5.47 9.43
C ILE A 30 11.68 -4.39 8.36
N PRO A 31 12.82 -3.67 8.30
CA PRO A 31 13.01 -2.62 7.29
C PRO A 31 12.92 -3.17 5.85
N ALA A 32 13.48 -4.34 5.59
CA ALA A 32 13.44 -4.97 4.27
C ALA A 32 11.99 -5.35 3.86
N ARG A 33 11.19 -5.86 4.79
CA ARG A 33 9.78 -6.22 4.53
C ARG A 33 8.94 -4.98 4.22
N HIS A 34 9.11 -3.91 5.00
CA HIS A 34 8.43 -2.63 4.75
C HIS A 34 8.87 -1.99 3.43
N ASP A 35 10.15 -2.08 3.06
CA ASP A 35 10.64 -1.60 1.76
C ASP A 35 9.98 -2.35 0.60
N VAL A 36 9.89 -3.69 0.67
CA VAL A 36 9.20 -4.48 -0.36
C VAL A 36 7.72 -4.11 -0.45
N ALA A 37 7.02 -3.94 0.68
CA ALA A 37 5.62 -3.52 0.67
C ALA A 37 5.43 -2.18 -0.03
N ARG A 38 6.24 -1.17 0.31
CA ARG A 38 6.22 0.16 -0.32
C ARG A 38 6.49 0.09 -1.83
N ARG A 39 7.49 -0.69 -2.24
CA ARG A 39 7.83 -0.85 -3.67
C ARG A 39 6.69 -1.52 -4.45
N VAL A 40 6.07 -2.54 -3.88
CA VAL A 40 4.96 -3.25 -4.55
C VAL A 40 3.73 -2.35 -4.66
N ASP A 41 3.42 -1.58 -3.62
CA ASP A 41 2.32 -0.62 -3.65
C ASP A 41 2.58 0.50 -4.68
N CYS A 42 3.77 1.10 -4.71
CA CYS A 42 4.14 2.09 -5.72
C CYS A 42 4.09 1.50 -7.14
N ALA A 43 4.54 0.26 -7.34
CA ALA A 43 4.46 -0.40 -8.65
C ALA A 43 3.00 -0.62 -9.10
N PHE A 44 2.10 -0.97 -8.16
CA PHE A 44 0.67 -1.10 -8.46
C PHE A 44 0.04 0.25 -8.82
N LEU A 45 0.31 1.30 -8.03
CA LEU A 45 -0.18 2.65 -8.31
C LEU A 45 0.37 3.21 -9.62
N ALA A 46 1.67 3.03 -9.89
CA ALA A 46 2.30 3.46 -11.14
C ALA A 46 1.65 2.79 -12.37
N ARG A 47 1.26 1.52 -12.26
CA ARG A 47 0.52 0.84 -13.32
C ARG A 47 -0.86 1.49 -13.54
N LEU A 48 -1.59 1.82 -12.49
CA LEU A 48 -2.87 2.51 -12.61
C LEU A 48 -2.72 3.90 -13.25
N VAL A 49 -1.65 4.63 -12.91
CA VAL A 49 -1.32 5.92 -13.54
C VAL A 49 -1.00 5.75 -15.02
N ALA A 50 -0.15 4.78 -15.38
CA ALA A 50 0.22 4.50 -16.77
C ALA A 50 -0.99 4.07 -17.62
N GLU A 51 -1.92 3.31 -17.03
CA GLU A 51 -3.19 2.90 -17.64
C GLU A 51 -4.27 4.01 -17.60
N ARG A 52 -3.95 5.20 -17.07
CA ARG A 52 -4.88 6.34 -16.89
C ARG A 52 -6.12 6.04 -16.05
N ARG A 53 -6.00 5.08 -15.12
CA ARG A 53 -7.04 4.72 -14.15
C ARG A 53 -6.96 5.53 -12.85
N LEU A 54 -5.84 6.21 -12.63
CA LEU A 54 -5.54 7.02 -11.44
C LEU A 54 -4.70 8.22 -11.87
N ARG A 55 -4.91 9.40 -11.30
CA ARG A 55 -4.05 10.55 -11.56
C ARG A 55 -2.75 10.45 -10.77
N GLU A 56 -1.69 11.10 -11.26
CA GLU A 56 -0.36 11.00 -10.64
C GLU A 56 -0.32 11.65 -9.24
N ASP A 57 -1.00 12.78 -9.06
CA ASP A 57 -1.17 13.45 -7.77
C ASP A 57 -1.90 12.55 -6.76
N GLU A 58 -3.00 11.91 -7.17
CA GLU A 58 -3.73 10.94 -6.35
C GLU A 58 -2.87 9.73 -5.98
N ALA A 59 -2.02 9.26 -6.90
CA ALA A 59 -1.11 8.16 -6.64
C ALA A 59 -0.04 8.53 -5.58
N HIS A 60 0.48 9.76 -5.62
CA HIS A 60 1.41 10.25 -4.62
C HIS A 60 0.77 10.35 -3.22
N GLU A 61 -0.45 10.88 -3.13
CA GLU A 61 -1.20 10.94 -1.88
C GLU A 61 -1.48 9.52 -1.33
N LEU A 62 -1.98 8.61 -2.18
CA LEU A 62 -2.28 7.24 -1.80
C LEU A 62 -1.03 6.46 -1.34
N ALA A 63 0.13 6.69 -1.96
CA ALA A 63 1.37 6.06 -1.52
C ALA A 63 1.72 6.43 -0.07
N GLY A 64 1.52 7.70 0.31
CA GLY A 64 1.69 8.17 1.69
C GLY A 64 0.64 7.59 2.65
N GLU A 65 -0.63 7.59 2.24
CA GLU A 65 -1.72 7.02 3.04
C GLU A 65 -1.50 5.52 3.32
N LEU A 66 -1.15 4.73 2.31
CA LEU A 66 -0.92 3.28 2.44
C LEU A 66 0.30 2.94 3.30
N ALA A 67 1.36 3.76 3.24
CA ALA A 67 2.60 3.51 3.97
C ALA A 67 2.56 3.99 5.43
N TYR A 68 1.65 4.91 5.78
CA TYR A 68 1.65 5.55 7.09
C TYR A 68 0.25 5.80 7.64
N THR A 69 -0.53 6.66 6.98
CA THR A 69 -1.74 7.24 7.58
C THR A 69 -2.84 6.21 7.82
N LEU A 70 -3.07 5.28 6.88
CA LEU A 70 -4.11 4.27 6.99
C LEU A 70 -3.83 3.27 8.11
N ALA A 71 -2.58 2.82 8.23
CA ALA A 71 -2.18 1.94 9.33
C ALA A 71 -2.41 2.65 10.67
N LYS A 72 -1.93 3.89 10.80
CA LYS A 72 -2.09 4.68 12.02
C LYS A 72 -3.56 4.86 12.41
N LYS A 73 -4.43 5.24 11.45
CA LYS A 73 -5.88 5.37 11.64
C LYS A 73 -6.53 4.04 12.04
N ALA A 74 -6.23 2.95 11.33
CA ALA A 74 -6.84 1.64 11.55
C ALA A 74 -6.50 1.06 12.93
N TYR A 75 -5.25 1.24 13.37
CA TYR A 75 -4.76 0.75 14.67
C TYR A 75 -4.95 1.75 15.81
N ARG A 76 -5.53 2.94 15.56
CA ARG A 76 -5.74 4.01 16.55
C ARG A 76 -4.44 4.42 17.27
N LEU A 77 -3.38 4.59 16.47
CA LEU A 77 -2.05 5.07 16.88
C LEU A 77 -1.92 6.58 16.65
#